data_AF-X1PJE1-F1
#
_entry.id   AF-X1PJE1-F1
#
_cell.length_a   1.000
_cell.length_b   1.000
_cell.length_c   1.000
_cell.angle_alpha   90.00
_cell.angle_beta   90.00
_cell.angle_gamma   90.00
#
_symmetry.space_group_name_H-M   'P 1'
#
loop_
_entity.id
_entity.type
_entity.pdbx_description
1 polymer ?
#
loop_
_entity_poly.entity_id
_entity_poly.type
_entity_poly.pdbx_seq_one_letter_code
_entity_poly.pdbx_strand_id
1 'polypeptide(L)'
;GRIMPSESQGASNVDIAIHGEGATRRGQRLTISNREVSKLSFFIARLGSVDPGGVRFRIRKVSDDSILASKALTAGLTTSFAWVEVTFDTPVTINEEVRILVEKTTGNSSNCVRIRFQDSDVKAGEVWTAYSEPPYSDNAYRDMAYIYTYEIVPPPVTAPTITAQPATSIEVTTARSNGEVTDNGGENPTVHIYWGTSDGQTTPGNWDHDENLGVKAFVTYQGYCPCTSFSDRSIYLIQGLITGAEIATKLS
;
A
#
# COMPACT_ATOMS: atom_id res chain seq x y z
N GLY A 1 22.49 5.64 0.44
CA GLY A 1 21.08 6.04 0.53
C GLY A 1 20.24 4.95 -0.10
N ARG A 2 19.11 4.59 0.51
CA ARG A 2 18.18 3.60 -0.04
C ARG A 2 17.67 4.11 -1.40
N ILE A 3 17.82 3.31 -2.46
CA ILE A 3 17.23 3.61 -3.76
C ILE A 3 15.75 3.27 -3.66
N MET A 4 14.90 4.26 -3.92
CA MET A 4 13.45 4.11 -3.89
C MET A 4 12.97 3.54 -5.22
N PRO A 5 12.05 2.57 -5.24
CA PRO A 5 11.50 2.05 -6.48
C PRO A 5 10.67 3.11 -7.21
N SER A 6 10.54 2.94 -8.53
CA SER A 6 9.71 3.77 -9.38
C SER A 6 8.85 2.93 -10.31
N GLU A 7 7.72 3.50 -10.69
CA GLU A 7 6.82 3.01 -11.72
C GLU A 7 6.86 4.00 -12.88
N SER A 8 6.79 3.50 -14.12
CA SER A 8 6.88 4.38 -15.28
C SER A 8 6.17 3.86 -16.53
N GLN A 9 5.86 4.83 -17.38
CA GLN A 9 5.70 4.67 -18.82
C GLN A 9 6.64 5.72 -19.42
N GLY A 10 7.63 5.29 -20.21
CA GLY A 10 8.64 6.20 -20.77
C GLY A 10 8.51 6.47 -22.28
N ALA A 11 7.74 5.65 -23.00
CA ALA A 11 7.59 5.78 -24.45
C ALA A 11 6.80 7.06 -24.80
N SER A 12 7.26 7.81 -25.80
CA SER A 12 6.48 8.92 -26.34
C SER A 12 6.91 9.32 -27.74
N ASN A 13 5.93 9.55 -28.62
CA ASN A 13 6.14 9.96 -30.00
C ASN A 13 5.41 11.27 -30.35
N VAL A 14 4.37 11.64 -29.59
CA VAL A 14 3.57 12.85 -29.82
C VAL A 14 3.62 13.76 -28.60
N ASP A 15 3.30 15.03 -28.79
CA ASP A 15 3.20 16.00 -27.72
C ASP A 15 1.93 16.87 -27.86
N ILE A 16 1.49 17.44 -26.74
CA ILE A 16 0.24 18.22 -26.69
C ILE A 16 0.34 19.34 -25.65
N ALA A 17 -0.42 20.42 -25.87
CA ALA A 17 -0.36 21.61 -25.01
C ALA A 17 -1.29 21.53 -23.78
N ILE A 18 -0.84 22.17 -22.69
CA ILE A 18 -1.59 22.45 -21.46
C ILE A 18 -1.57 23.97 -21.22
N HIS A 19 -2.75 24.60 -21.17
CA HIS A 19 -2.90 26.05 -20.97
C HIS A 19 -4.33 26.44 -20.56
N GLY A 20 -4.50 27.69 -20.11
CA GLY A 20 -5.77 28.23 -19.60
C GLY A 20 -6.90 28.30 -20.63
N GLU A 21 -6.59 28.61 -21.90
CA GLU A 21 -7.59 28.67 -22.98
C GLU A 21 -7.92 27.29 -23.62
N GLY A 22 -7.54 26.18 -22.98
CA GLY A 22 -7.71 24.84 -23.53
C GLY A 22 -7.67 23.77 -22.44
N ALA A 23 -7.00 22.66 -22.69
CA ALA A 23 -6.79 21.66 -21.65
C ALA A 23 -5.92 22.20 -20.52
N THR A 24 -6.50 22.33 -19.33
CA THR A 24 -5.79 22.83 -18.15
C THR A 24 -5.12 21.72 -17.35
N ARG A 25 -5.47 20.46 -17.60
CA ARG A 25 -4.80 19.28 -17.00
C ARG A 25 -4.63 18.18 -18.02
N ARG A 26 -3.49 17.50 -17.97
CA ARG A 26 -3.25 16.27 -18.74
C ARG A 26 -2.37 15.32 -17.95
N GLY A 27 -2.54 14.02 -18.18
CA GLY A 27 -1.74 13.01 -17.52
C GLY A 27 -2.20 11.58 -17.79
N GLN A 28 -2.06 10.73 -16.78
CA GLN A 28 -2.45 9.31 -16.82
C GLN A 28 -3.49 9.03 -15.73
N ARG A 29 -4.48 8.20 -16.05
CA ARG A 29 -5.35 7.53 -15.09
C ARG A 29 -4.89 6.09 -14.95
N LEU A 30 -4.69 5.66 -13.70
CA LEU A 30 -4.13 4.36 -13.39
C LEU A 30 -4.54 3.91 -11.98
N THR A 31 -4.48 2.61 -11.73
CA THR A 31 -4.57 2.05 -10.38
C THR A 31 -3.20 2.09 -9.71
N ILE A 32 -3.14 2.68 -8.52
CA ILE A 32 -1.96 2.62 -7.65
C ILE A 32 -2.36 1.84 -6.40
N SER A 33 -1.76 0.67 -6.20
CA SER A 33 -2.12 -0.24 -5.10
C SER A 33 -1.05 -0.28 -4.02
N ASN A 34 -1.44 0.08 -2.79
CA ASN A 34 -0.62 0.00 -1.58
C ASN A 34 0.76 0.67 -1.73
N ARG A 35 0.79 1.90 -2.26
CA ARG A 35 2.03 2.65 -2.46
C ARG A 35 1.95 4.02 -1.79
N GLU A 36 3.04 4.42 -1.15
CA GLU A 36 3.24 5.79 -0.69
C GLU A 36 4.05 6.54 -1.74
N VAL A 37 3.41 7.42 -2.50
CA VAL A 37 4.01 8.16 -3.62
C VAL A 37 4.66 9.45 -3.11
N SER A 38 5.96 9.60 -3.38
CA SER A 38 6.77 10.74 -2.92
C SER A 38 7.19 11.69 -4.03
N LYS A 39 7.32 11.19 -5.27
CA LYS A 39 7.75 12.00 -6.42
C LYS A 39 6.92 11.70 -7.64
N LEU A 40 6.77 12.71 -8.50
CA LEU A 40 6.07 12.61 -9.77
C LEU A 40 6.84 13.38 -10.84
N SER A 41 7.01 12.75 -11.99
CA SER A 41 7.73 13.32 -13.13
C SER A 41 6.94 13.14 -14.42
N PHE A 42 7.08 14.12 -15.32
CA PHE A 42 6.57 14.06 -16.68
C PHE A 42 7.63 14.55 -17.66
N PHE A 43 7.54 14.11 -18.92
CA PHE A 43 8.43 14.56 -19.98
C PHE A 43 7.83 15.80 -20.66
N ILE A 44 8.27 16.98 -20.23
CA ILE A 44 7.64 18.28 -20.54
C ILE A 44 8.64 19.34 -21.02
N ALA A 45 8.11 20.32 -21.74
CA ALA A 45 8.81 21.53 -22.20
C ALA A 45 7.87 22.73 -22.10
N ARG A 46 8.41 23.95 -22.20
CA ARG A 46 7.60 25.15 -22.46
C ARG A 46 7.61 25.53 -23.94
N LEU A 47 6.48 26.07 -24.39
CA LEU A 47 6.40 26.91 -25.56
C LEU A 47 6.10 28.34 -25.11
N GLY A 48 6.85 29.32 -25.61
CA GLY A 48 6.74 30.71 -25.18
C GLY A 48 7.12 30.94 -23.71
N SER A 49 6.46 31.90 -23.06
CA SER A 49 6.68 32.24 -21.66
C SER A 49 5.78 31.42 -20.75
N VAL A 50 6.37 30.73 -19.77
CA VAL A 50 5.64 29.96 -18.76
C VAL A 50 6.21 30.29 -17.39
N ASP A 51 5.37 30.84 -16.52
CA ASP A 51 5.69 31.00 -15.11
C ASP A 51 5.71 29.62 -14.42
N PRO A 52 6.85 29.18 -13.85
CA PRO A 52 6.93 27.90 -13.14
C PRO A 52 5.96 27.82 -11.96
N GLY A 53 5.70 28.92 -11.24
CA GLY A 53 4.74 28.94 -10.13
C GLY A 53 3.29 28.65 -10.55
N GLY A 54 2.99 28.87 -11.84
CA GLY A 54 1.71 28.56 -12.48
C GLY A 54 1.56 27.12 -12.99
N VAL A 55 2.57 26.26 -12.81
CA VAL A 55 2.54 24.83 -13.19
C VAL A 55 2.51 23.98 -11.93
N ARG A 56 1.56 23.04 -11.86
CA ARG A 56 1.42 22.13 -10.72
C ARG A 56 1.39 20.68 -11.16
N PHE A 57 2.03 19.83 -10.37
CA PHE A 57 1.93 18.39 -10.47
C PHE A 57 0.88 17.94 -9.45
N ARG A 58 -0.09 17.15 -9.90
CA ARG A 58 -1.25 16.74 -9.10
C ARG A 58 -1.41 15.23 -9.10
N ILE A 59 -1.90 14.73 -7.99
CA ILE A 59 -2.58 13.43 -7.90
C ILE A 59 -4.01 13.72 -7.46
N ARG A 60 -5.00 13.21 -8.20
CA ARG A 60 -6.42 13.43 -7.92
C ARG A 60 -7.17 12.11 -7.96
N LYS A 61 -8.23 11.99 -7.15
CA LYS A 61 -9.09 10.82 -7.18
C LYS A 61 -9.90 10.76 -8.47
N VAL A 62 -10.12 9.56 -8.99
CA VAL A 62 -11.08 9.37 -10.10
C VAL A 62 -12.53 9.49 -9.60
N SER A 63 -12.79 9.11 -8.35
CA SER A 63 -14.13 9.03 -7.76
C SER A 63 -14.83 10.39 -7.60
N ASP A 64 -14.11 11.43 -7.20
CA ASP A 64 -14.70 12.75 -6.88
C ASP A 64 -13.83 13.95 -7.32
N ASP A 65 -12.75 13.72 -8.08
CA ASP A 65 -11.75 14.73 -8.46
C ASP A 65 -11.09 15.47 -7.27
N SER A 66 -11.20 14.97 -6.04
CA SER A 66 -10.49 15.55 -4.90
C SER A 66 -8.98 15.41 -5.05
N ILE A 67 -8.23 16.35 -4.47
CA ILE A 67 -6.77 16.41 -4.59
C ILE A 67 -6.15 15.54 -3.49
N LEU A 68 -5.34 14.56 -3.90
CA LEU A 68 -4.54 13.73 -3.00
C LEU A 68 -3.15 14.32 -2.76
N ALA A 69 -2.51 14.85 -3.81
CA ALA A 69 -1.21 15.50 -3.71
C ALA A 69 -1.09 16.66 -4.69
N SER A 70 -0.27 17.64 -4.31
CA SER A 70 -0.03 18.84 -5.09
C SER A 70 1.35 19.40 -4.83
N LYS A 71 2.09 19.69 -5.90
CA LYS A 71 3.35 20.42 -5.81
C LYS A 71 3.45 21.43 -6.95
N ALA A 72 3.76 22.68 -6.62
CA ALA A 72 4.08 23.68 -7.63
C ALA A 72 5.51 23.46 -8.13
N LEU A 73 5.73 23.69 -9.41
CA LEU A 73 7.07 23.72 -9.97
C LEU A 73 7.79 24.98 -9.48
N THR A 74 9.05 24.84 -9.08
CA THR A 74 9.88 25.96 -8.60
C THR A 74 10.91 26.42 -9.63
N ALA A 75 11.46 25.48 -10.41
CA ALA A 75 12.39 25.76 -11.48
C ALA A 75 11.67 26.02 -12.81
N GLY A 76 12.19 26.94 -13.62
CA GLY A 76 11.65 27.20 -14.96
C GLY A 76 11.76 25.98 -15.89
N LEU A 77 10.81 25.85 -16.82
CA LEU A 77 10.86 24.83 -17.88
C LEU A 77 11.81 25.24 -19.01
N THR A 78 12.45 24.25 -19.64
CA THR A 78 13.25 24.48 -20.86
C THR A 78 12.38 24.39 -22.12
N THR A 79 12.88 24.89 -23.24
CA THR A 79 12.20 24.78 -24.55
C THR A 79 12.35 23.39 -25.19
N SER A 80 13.24 22.56 -24.65
CA SER A 80 13.41 21.17 -25.07
C SER A 80 12.71 20.24 -24.07
N PHE A 81 12.21 19.10 -24.54
CA PHE A 81 11.61 18.12 -23.65
C PHE A 81 12.65 17.53 -22.70
N ALA A 82 12.34 17.56 -21.41
CA ALA A 82 13.14 16.99 -20.35
C ALA A 82 12.22 16.33 -19.30
N TRP A 83 12.74 15.34 -18.60
CA TRP A 83 12.05 14.80 -17.43
C TRP A 83 12.12 15.86 -16.33
N VAL A 84 10.94 16.34 -15.91
CA VAL A 84 10.82 17.29 -14.83
C VAL A 84 10.17 16.59 -13.66
N GLU A 85 10.90 16.48 -12.56
CA GLU A 85 10.47 15.84 -11.32
C GLU A 85 10.05 16.89 -10.28
N VAL A 86 9.00 16.57 -9.55
CA VAL A 86 8.70 17.22 -8.26
C VAL A 86 8.76 16.19 -7.13
N THR A 87 9.10 16.67 -5.94
CA THR A 87 8.96 15.92 -4.68
C THR A 87 7.81 16.53 -3.89
N PHE A 88 6.83 15.73 -3.49
CA PHE A 88 5.75 16.18 -2.62
C PHE A 88 6.29 16.44 -1.21
N ASP A 89 5.81 17.50 -0.56
CA ASP A 89 6.24 17.86 0.80
C ASP A 89 5.83 16.77 1.81
N THR A 90 4.67 16.17 1.56
CA THR A 90 4.16 15.00 2.27
C THR A 90 3.86 13.92 1.24
N PRO A 91 4.55 12.76 1.27
CA PRO A 91 4.18 11.60 0.46
C PRO A 91 2.73 11.18 0.72
N VAL A 92 2.08 10.59 -0.29
CA VAL A 92 0.67 10.20 -0.19
C VAL A 92 0.48 8.70 -0.36
N THR A 93 -0.21 8.08 0.59
CA THR A 93 -0.64 6.67 0.47
C THR A 93 -1.79 6.56 -0.51
N ILE A 94 -1.66 5.68 -1.50
CA ILE A 94 -2.67 5.43 -2.53
C ILE A 94 -2.92 3.93 -2.63
N ASN A 95 -4.20 3.56 -2.59
CA ASN A 95 -4.70 2.22 -2.84
C ASN A 95 -6.02 2.27 -3.64
N GLU A 96 -6.05 3.11 -4.67
CA GLU A 96 -7.24 3.38 -5.49
C GLU A 96 -6.85 3.77 -6.93
N GLU A 97 -7.85 3.92 -7.80
CA GLU A 97 -7.65 4.50 -9.13
C GLU A 97 -7.54 6.03 -9.02
N VAL A 98 -6.48 6.59 -9.60
CA VAL A 98 -6.15 8.02 -9.52
C VAL A 98 -5.78 8.58 -10.88
N ARG A 99 -5.73 9.90 -10.95
CA ARG A 99 -5.14 10.67 -12.06
C ARG A 99 -3.86 11.34 -11.58
N ILE A 100 -2.74 11.00 -12.20
CA ILE A 100 -1.49 11.75 -12.08
C ILE A 100 -1.43 12.77 -13.21
N LEU A 101 -1.17 14.04 -12.91
CA LEU A 101 -1.41 15.14 -13.85
C LEU A 101 -0.34 16.24 -13.77
N VAL A 102 -0.13 16.91 -14.89
CA VAL A 102 0.37 18.30 -14.93
C VAL A 102 -0.83 19.23 -15.13
N GLU A 103 -0.89 20.29 -14.34
CA GLU A 103 -1.93 21.32 -14.34
C GLU A 103 -1.33 22.70 -14.64
N LYS A 104 -1.97 23.43 -15.55
CA LYS A 104 -1.73 24.85 -15.83
C LYS A 104 -3.05 25.52 -16.25
N THR A 105 -3.46 26.55 -15.51
CA THR A 105 -4.76 27.22 -15.69
C THR A 105 -4.66 28.59 -16.38
N THR A 106 -3.46 29.01 -16.76
CA THR A 106 -3.21 30.30 -17.43
C THR A 106 -2.49 30.12 -18.76
N GLY A 107 -2.41 31.16 -19.57
CA GLY A 107 -1.73 31.15 -20.87
C GLY A 107 -2.58 30.60 -22.01
N ASN A 108 -1.96 30.48 -23.17
CA ASN A 108 -2.60 30.16 -24.45
C ASN A 108 -1.73 29.21 -25.27
N SER A 109 -2.14 28.90 -26.50
CA SER A 109 -1.42 27.98 -27.39
C SER A 109 0.03 28.39 -27.68
N SER A 110 0.38 29.67 -27.58
CA SER A 110 1.76 30.18 -27.73
C SER A 110 2.55 30.24 -26.42
N ASN A 111 1.87 30.16 -25.27
CA ASN A 111 2.44 30.27 -23.92
C ASN A 111 1.94 29.12 -23.04
N CYS A 112 2.40 27.91 -23.33
CA CYS A 112 1.87 26.67 -22.79
C CYS A 112 2.96 25.72 -22.32
N VAL A 113 2.57 24.76 -21.48
CA VAL A 113 3.38 23.56 -21.23
C VAL A 113 3.07 22.56 -22.33
N ARG A 114 4.09 22.02 -22.98
CA ARG A 114 3.97 20.87 -23.88
C ARG A 114 4.32 19.62 -23.09
N ILE A 115 3.50 18.58 -23.20
CA ILE A 115 3.68 17.29 -22.52
C ILE A 115 3.68 16.15 -23.53
N ARG A 116 4.55 15.16 -23.31
CA ARG A 116 4.76 14.03 -24.22
C ARG A 116 3.91 12.83 -23.85
N PHE A 117 3.37 12.18 -24.87
CA PHE A 117 2.61 10.94 -24.74
C PHE A 117 2.91 10.02 -25.93
N GLN A 118 2.51 8.77 -25.81
CA GLN A 118 2.59 7.75 -26.83
C GLN A 118 1.22 7.60 -27.51
N ASP A 119 1.17 7.74 -28.83
CA ASP A 119 -0.04 7.56 -29.65
C ASP A 119 -0.30 6.07 -29.97
N SER A 120 -0.15 5.24 -28.95
CA SER A 120 -0.47 3.82 -28.93
C SER A 120 -0.57 3.38 -27.48
N ASP A 121 -1.39 2.37 -27.19
CA ASP A 121 -1.39 1.71 -25.89
C ASP A 121 -0.10 0.90 -25.74
N VAL A 122 0.74 1.32 -24.79
CA VAL A 122 1.97 0.62 -24.40
C VAL A 122 1.87 0.03 -23.00
N LYS A 123 0.87 0.43 -22.21
CA LYS A 123 0.68 -0.04 -20.85
C LYS A 123 -0.79 -0.30 -20.56
N ALA A 124 -1.18 -1.53 -20.88
CA ALA A 124 -2.54 -2.02 -20.71
C ALA A 124 -3.10 -1.75 -19.29
N GLY A 125 -4.34 -1.29 -19.25
CA GLY A 125 -5.06 -0.98 -18.00
C GLY A 125 -4.79 0.43 -17.46
N GLU A 126 -3.89 1.18 -18.07
CA GLU A 126 -3.74 2.61 -17.82
C GLU A 126 -4.31 3.39 -19.01
N VAL A 127 -4.81 4.61 -18.77
CA VAL A 127 -5.39 5.42 -19.85
C VAL A 127 -4.88 6.86 -19.78
N TRP A 128 -4.52 7.42 -20.93
CA TRP A 128 -4.27 8.84 -21.05
C TRP A 128 -5.52 9.64 -20.66
N THR A 129 -5.34 10.76 -19.99
CA THR A 129 -6.45 11.62 -19.52
C THR A 129 -6.19 13.10 -19.74
N ALA A 130 -7.25 13.86 -19.99
CA ALA A 130 -7.22 15.32 -20.06
C ALA A 130 -8.47 15.98 -19.48
N TYR A 131 -8.28 17.20 -18.99
CA TYR A 131 -9.34 18.09 -18.52
C TYR A 131 -9.29 19.38 -19.33
N SER A 132 -10.20 19.53 -20.30
CA SER A 132 -10.37 20.74 -21.12
C SER A 132 -11.59 21.54 -20.72
N GLU A 133 -12.73 20.88 -20.70
CA GLU A 133 -13.97 21.36 -20.11
C GLU A 133 -14.49 20.19 -19.30
N PRO A 134 -15.08 20.38 -18.09
CA PRO A 134 -15.65 19.28 -17.35
C PRO A 134 -16.66 18.52 -18.25
N PRO A 135 -16.60 17.17 -18.31
CA PRO A 135 -15.78 16.26 -17.50
C PRO A 135 -14.40 15.88 -18.11
N TYR A 136 -13.63 15.04 -17.41
CA TYR A 136 -12.41 14.45 -18.00
C TYR A 136 -12.71 13.67 -19.28
N SER A 137 -11.77 13.74 -20.23
CA SER A 137 -11.72 12.90 -21.43
C SER A 137 -10.59 11.88 -21.27
N ASP A 138 -10.94 10.59 -21.36
CA ASP A 138 -9.99 9.48 -21.24
C ASP A 138 -9.83 8.75 -22.58
N ASN A 139 -8.62 8.29 -22.88
CA ASN A 139 -8.31 7.56 -24.10
C ASN A 139 -7.45 6.33 -23.78
N ALA A 140 -8.02 5.14 -23.97
CA ALA A 140 -7.36 3.87 -23.69
C ALA A 140 -6.37 3.41 -24.78
N TYR A 141 -6.26 4.15 -25.90
CA TYR A 141 -5.33 3.83 -26.99
C TYR A 141 -4.04 4.64 -26.92
N ARG A 142 -3.81 5.36 -25.81
CA ARG A 142 -2.71 6.30 -25.62
C ARG A 142 -2.24 6.26 -24.18
N ASP A 143 -0.95 6.52 -24.00
CA ASP A 143 -0.34 6.61 -22.67
C ASP A 143 0.52 7.85 -22.51
N MET A 144 0.41 8.49 -21.35
CA MET A 144 1.26 9.62 -20.97
C MET A 144 2.66 9.16 -20.56
N ALA A 145 3.69 9.93 -20.93
CA ALA A 145 5.04 9.76 -20.38
C ALA A 145 5.12 10.24 -18.93
N TYR A 146 5.21 9.30 -17.99
CA TYR A 146 5.27 9.58 -16.56
C TYR A 146 6.28 8.68 -15.83
N ILE A 147 6.75 9.17 -14.69
CA ILE A 147 7.46 8.38 -13.68
C ILE A 147 6.93 8.80 -12.32
N TYR A 148 6.65 7.85 -11.42
CA TYR A 148 6.46 8.18 -10.00
C TYR A 148 7.31 7.28 -9.12
N THR A 149 7.81 7.85 -8.03
CA THR A 149 8.66 7.15 -7.04
C THR A 149 7.84 6.88 -5.80
N TYR A 150 7.98 5.67 -5.24
CA TYR A 150 7.14 5.22 -4.13
C TYR A 150 7.88 4.37 -3.10
N GLU A 151 7.28 4.20 -1.92
CA GLU A 151 7.52 3.05 -1.04
C GLU A 151 6.31 2.10 -1.09
N ILE A 152 6.55 0.80 -0.86
CA ILE A 152 5.46 -0.15 -0.63
C ILE A 152 4.93 0.09 0.77
N VAL A 153 3.62 0.34 0.87
CA VAL A 153 2.92 0.37 2.16
C VAL A 153 2.44 -1.05 2.43
N PRO A 154 3.03 -1.78 3.39
CA PRO A 154 2.50 -3.09 3.76
C PRO A 154 1.07 -2.92 4.29
N PRO A 155 0.19 -3.91 4.11
CA PRO A 155 -1.12 -3.88 4.74
C PRO A 155 -0.96 -3.72 6.26
N PRO A 156 -1.94 -3.09 6.94
CA PRO A 156 -1.91 -3.02 8.40
C PRO A 156 -1.85 -4.44 8.98
N VAL A 157 -0.94 -4.68 9.92
CA VAL A 157 -0.98 -5.92 10.69
C VAL A 157 -2.10 -5.83 11.73
N THR A 158 -2.93 -6.86 11.80
CA THR A 158 -3.96 -7.02 12.83
C THR A 158 -3.58 -8.14 13.76
N ALA A 159 -4.26 -8.23 14.90
CA ALA A 159 -4.10 -9.38 15.79
C ALA A 159 -4.43 -10.69 15.03
N PRO A 160 -3.61 -11.74 15.16
CA PRO A 160 -3.93 -13.06 14.64
C PRO A 160 -5.14 -13.64 15.41
N THR A 161 -5.84 -14.57 14.78
CA THR A 161 -6.89 -15.36 15.44
C THR A 161 -6.51 -16.84 15.45
N ILE A 162 -6.81 -17.52 16.55
CA ILE A 162 -6.56 -18.94 16.74
C ILE A 162 -7.82 -19.60 17.30
N THR A 163 -8.11 -20.82 16.85
CA THR A 163 -9.15 -21.67 17.41
C THR A 163 -8.51 -22.86 18.11
N ALA A 164 -8.87 -23.07 19.38
CA ALA A 164 -8.49 -24.28 20.11
C ALA A 164 -9.29 -25.47 19.60
N GLN A 165 -8.64 -26.63 19.45
CA GLN A 165 -9.29 -27.89 19.07
C GLN A 165 -9.23 -28.86 20.26
N PRO A 166 -10.13 -29.84 20.35
CA PRO A 166 -10.12 -30.82 21.43
C PRO A 166 -8.75 -31.49 21.56
N ALA A 167 -8.25 -31.60 22.78
CA ALA A 167 -7.02 -32.33 23.06
C ALA A 167 -7.19 -33.81 22.67
N THR A 168 -6.10 -34.43 22.21
CA THR A 168 -6.08 -35.85 21.82
C THR A 168 -4.99 -36.58 22.59
N SER A 169 -4.93 -37.91 22.47
CA SER A 169 -3.89 -38.74 23.11
C SER A 169 -3.72 -38.41 24.60
N ILE A 170 -4.85 -38.27 25.30
CA ILE A 170 -4.89 -37.93 26.72
C ILE A 170 -4.61 -39.22 27.51
N GLU A 171 -3.47 -39.26 28.19
CA GLU A 171 -3.05 -40.32 29.08
C GLU A 171 -2.96 -39.79 30.53
N VAL A 172 -2.56 -40.65 31.46
CA VAL A 172 -2.39 -40.28 32.88
C VAL A 172 -1.33 -39.19 33.05
N THR A 173 -0.29 -39.22 32.21
CA THR A 173 0.85 -38.29 32.30
C THR A 173 1.15 -37.55 31.00
N THR A 174 0.27 -37.58 30.00
CA THR A 174 0.47 -36.85 28.75
C THR A 174 -0.87 -36.38 28.17
N ALA A 175 -0.85 -35.27 27.44
CA ALA A 175 -1.95 -34.88 26.57
C ALA A 175 -1.39 -34.16 25.35
N ARG A 176 -2.08 -34.26 24.22
CA ARG A 176 -1.73 -33.56 22.99
C ARG A 176 -2.68 -32.39 22.79
N SER A 177 -2.15 -31.17 22.89
CA SER A 177 -2.90 -29.94 22.65
C SER A 177 -2.97 -29.63 21.16
N ASN A 178 -4.16 -29.26 20.70
CA ASN A 178 -4.47 -29.02 19.29
C ASN A 178 -5.01 -27.59 19.12
N GLY A 179 -4.60 -26.94 18.03
CA GLY A 179 -5.12 -25.62 17.67
C GLY A 179 -4.82 -25.26 16.22
N GLU A 180 -5.54 -24.28 15.71
CA GLU A 180 -5.41 -23.80 14.33
C GLU A 180 -5.39 -22.28 14.29
N VAL A 181 -4.36 -21.70 13.66
CA VAL A 181 -4.32 -20.27 13.36
C VAL A 181 -5.29 -20.02 12.21
N THR A 182 -6.43 -19.41 12.52
CA THR A 182 -7.51 -19.13 11.55
C THR A 182 -7.29 -17.84 10.77
N ASP A 183 -6.51 -16.90 11.31
CA ASP A 183 -6.04 -15.70 10.64
C ASP A 183 -4.67 -15.30 11.22
N ASN A 184 -3.70 -14.96 10.38
CA ASN A 184 -2.41 -14.45 10.85
C ASN A 184 -2.38 -12.93 10.99
N GLY A 185 -3.42 -12.21 10.54
CA GLY A 185 -3.45 -10.75 10.64
C GLY A 185 -2.34 -10.06 9.85
N GLY A 186 -1.82 -10.69 8.78
CA GLY A 186 -0.81 -10.11 7.90
C GLY A 186 0.64 -10.45 8.24
N GLU A 187 0.92 -11.02 9.41
CA GLU A 187 2.25 -11.52 9.79
C GLU A 187 2.14 -12.83 10.60
N ASN A 188 3.01 -13.81 10.35
CA ASN A 188 2.90 -15.10 11.03
C ASN A 188 3.16 -14.98 12.54
N PRO A 189 2.21 -15.35 13.43
CA PRO A 189 2.42 -15.26 14.86
C PRO A 189 3.37 -16.33 15.39
N THR A 190 3.95 -16.06 16.56
CA THR A 190 4.57 -17.10 17.39
C THR A 190 3.49 -17.73 18.27
N VAL A 191 3.36 -19.06 18.22
CA VAL A 191 2.33 -19.78 19.01
C VAL A 191 2.95 -20.38 20.24
N HIS A 192 2.28 -20.23 21.38
CA HIS A 192 2.63 -20.83 22.64
C HIS A 192 1.51 -21.75 23.15
N ILE A 193 1.86 -22.74 23.95
CA ILE A 193 0.90 -23.54 24.73
C ILE A 193 1.25 -23.36 26.19
N TYR A 194 0.23 -23.07 27.01
CA TYR A 194 0.41 -22.94 28.45
C TYR A 194 -0.42 -24.00 29.19
N TRP A 195 0.14 -24.53 30.26
CA TRP A 195 -0.58 -25.48 31.10
C TRP A 195 -0.06 -25.43 32.53
N GLY A 196 -0.87 -25.86 33.47
CA GLY A 196 -0.52 -25.82 34.87
C GLY A 196 -1.66 -26.29 35.76
N THR A 197 -1.37 -26.29 37.05
CA THR A 197 -2.29 -26.68 38.12
C THR A 197 -3.26 -25.56 38.52
N SER A 198 -2.97 -24.33 38.10
CA SER A 198 -3.78 -23.14 38.35
C SER A 198 -4.16 -22.47 37.03
N ASP A 199 -5.33 -21.84 36.99
CA ASP A 199 -5.78 -21.08 35.82
C ASP A 199 -5.08 -19.70 35.78
N GLY A 200 -4.08 -19.58 34.90
CA GLY A 200 -3.35 -18.34 34.69
C GLY A 200 -4.08 -17.31 33.82
N GLN A 201 -5.27 -17.61 33.29
CA GLN A 201 -6.06 -16.77 32.40
C GLN A 201 -5.23 -16.23 31.22
N THR A 202 -5.34 -14.95 30.87
CA THR A 202 -4.56 -14.34 29.77
C THR A 202 -3.14 -13.95 30.17
N THR A 203 -2.70 -14.21 31.42
CA THR A 203 -1.39 -13.77 31.91
C THR A 203 -0.37 -14.92 31.81
N PRO A 204 0.59 -14.87 30.86
CA PRO A 204 1.56 -15.97 30.65
C PRO A 204 2.33 -16.36 31.91
N GLY A 205 2.72 -15.38 32.73
CA GLY A 205 3.50 -15.60 33.96
C GLY A 205 2.75 -16.31 35.09
N ASN A 206 1.43 -16.52 34.97
CA ASN A 206 0.64 -17.24 35.96
C ASN A 206 0.54 -18.74 35.67
N TRP A 207 1.12 -19.23 34.56
CA TRP A 207 1.12 -20.64 34.18
C TRP A 207 2.38 -21.35 34.67
N ASP A 208 2.23 -22.61 35.07
CA ASP A 208 3.35 -23.43 35.53
C ASP A 208 4.28 -23.83 34.37
N HIS A 209 3.73 -23.91 33.16
CA HIS A 209 4.44 -24.35 31.96
C HIS A 209 4.08 -23.50 30.73
N ASP A 210 5.09 -23.29 29.88
CA ASP A 210 5.04 -22.61 28.60
C ASP A 210 5.83 -23.43 27.57
N GLU A 211 5.21 -23.74 26.44
CA GLU A 211 5.87 -24.35 25.28
C GLU A 211 5.76 -23.40 24.09
N ASN A 212 6.91 -22.89 23.64
CA ASN A 212 7.00 -22.09 22.43
C ASN A 212 7.06 -23.01 21.20
N LEU A 213 6.00 -23.00 20.40
CA LEU A 213 5.93 -23.78 19.15
C LEU A 213 6.59 -23.07 17.96
N GLY A 214 7.07 -21.83 18.14
CA GLY A 214 7.71 -21.01 17.12
C GLY A 214 6.72 -20.32 16.17
N VAL A 215 7.27 -19.72 15.11
CA VAL A 215 6.50 -18.99 14.09
C VAL A 215 5.65 -19.93 13.26
N LYS A 216 4.36 -19.63 13.18
CA LYS A 216 3.33 -20.48 12.62
C LYS A 216 2.50 -19.71 11.57
N ALA A 217 2.48 -20.19 10.33
CA ALA A 217 1.56 -19.74 9.26
C ALA A 217 0.17 -20.43 9.36
N PHE A 218 -0.69 -20.29 8.34
CA PHE A 218 -1.97 -21.01 8.17
C PHE A 218 -1.78 -22.54 8.18
N VAL A 219 -1.70 -23.16 9.36
CA VAL A 219 -1.57 -24.61 9.50
C VAL A 219 -2.23 -25.03 10.82
N THR A 220 -2.75 -26.25 10.86
CA THR A 220 -3.08 -26.95 12.11
C THR A 220 -1.78 -27.27 12.86
N TYR A 221 -1.67 -26.88 14.13
CA TYR A 221 -0.50 -27.17 14.95
C TYR A 221 -0.78 -28.19 16.04
N GLN A 222 0.28 -28.88 16.43
CA GLN A 222 0.28 -29.99 17.37
C GLN A 222 1.42 -29.74 18.35
N GLY A 223 1.12 -29.67 19.65
CA GLY A 223 2.12 -29.53 20.70
C GLY A 223 2.08 -30.68 21.70
N TYR A 224 3.24 -31.08 22.19
CA TYR A 224 3.41 -32.17 23.15
C TYR A 224 3.49 -31.59 24.57
N CYS A 225 2.53 -31.93 25.43
CA CYS A 225 2.52 -31.47 26.82
C CYS A 225 2.84 -32.64 27.77
N PRO A 226 4.05 -32.72 28.35
CA PRO A 226 4.35 -33.68 29.41
C PRO A 226 3.60 -33.31 30.69
N CYS A 227 2.82 -34.26 31.20
CA CYS A 227 1.86 -34.11 32.29
C CYS A 227 2.39 -34.83 33.55
N THR A 228 3.32 -34.21 34.27
CA THR A 228 3.79 -34.73 35.57
C THR A 228 3.05 -34.14 36.76
N SER A 229 2.01 -33.32 36.55
CA SER A 229 1.31 -32.60 37.63
C SER A 229 -0.18 -32.33 37.37
N PHE A 230 -0.90 -33.25 36.72
CA PHE A 230 -2.33 -33.07 36.43
C PHE A 230 -3.20 -33.69 37.51
N SER A 231 -3.52 -32.92 38.55
CA SER A 231 -4.60 -33.28 39.49
C SER A 231 -5.87 -32.46 39.29
N ASP A 232 -5.89 -31.43 38.43
CA ASP A 232 -7.13 -30.74 38.07
C ASP A 232 -7.10 -30.15 36.65
N ARG A 233 -8.24 -30.27 35.96
CA ARG A 233 -8.36 -30.19 34.49
C ARG A 233 -8.43 -28.77 33.94
N SER A 234 -7.30 -28.16 33.60
CA SER A 234 -7.33 -27.07 32.62
C SER A 234 -6.09 -27.00 31.73
N ILE A 235 -6.27 -27.08 30.41
CA ILE A 235 -5.23 -26.76 29.41
C ILE A 235 -5.65 -25.45 28.74
N TYR A 236 -4.74 -24.51 28.54
CA TYR A 236 -5.06 -23.23 27.88
C TYR A 236 -4.01 -22.91 26.82
N LEU A 237 -4.44 -22.64 25.58
CA LEU A 237 -3.54 -21.96 24.64
C LEU A 237 -3.59 -20.46 24.95
N ILE A 238 -2.41 -19.87 25.19
CA ILE A 238 -2.24 -18.42 25.25
C ILE A 238 -1.20 -18.05 24.21
N GLN A 239 -1.45 -16.91 23.57
CA GLN A 239 -0.79 -16.45 22.37
C GLN A 239 0.61 -15.88 22.66
N GLY A 240 1.53 -16.05 21.70
CA GLY A 240 2.76 -15.26 21.59
C GLY A 240 2.53 -13.95 20.83
N LEU A 241 3.09 -12.87 21.38
CA LEU A 241 3.03 -11.49 20.90
C LEU A 241 3.34 -11.33 19.40
N ILE A 242 2.41 -10.70 18.66
CA ILE A 242 2.72 -9.61 17.72
C ILE A 242 1.58 -8.58 17.83
N THR A 243 1.90 -7.39 18.35
CA THR A 243 1.03 -6.21 18.53
C THR A 243 -0.35 -6.42 19.17
N GLY A 244 -0.38 -6.47 20.51
CA GLY A 244 -1.43 -5.82 21.30
C GLY A 244 -2.76 -6.55 21.51
N ALA A 245 -2.90 -7.84 21.21
CA ALA A 245 -4.06 -8.62 21.62
C ALA A 245 -3.64 -9.96 22.25
N GLU A 246 -4.17 -10.25 23.44
CA GLU A 246 -4.08 -11.53 24.13
C GLU A 246 -5.47 -12.18 24.12
N ILE A 247 -5.61 -13.37 23.53
CA ILE A 247 -6.85 -14.16 23.62
C ILE A 247 -6.48 -15.52 24.20
N ALA A 248 -6.99 -15.83 25.40
CA ALA A 248 -6.88 -17.14 26.03
C ALA A 248 -8.12 -17.98 25.70
N THR A 249 -7.94 -19.21 25.20
CA THR A 249 -9.06 -20.15 24.99
C THR A 249 -8.90 -21.36 25.92
N LYS A 250 -9.91 -21.60 26.76
CA LYS A 250 -9.97 -22.74 27.68
C LYS A 250 -10.23 -24.04 26.91
N LEU A 251 -9.42 -25.07 27.15
CA LEU A 251 -9.75 -26.45 26.77
C LEU A 251 -10.51 -27.09 27.94
N SER A 252 -11.79 -27.40 27.73
CA SER A 252 -12.67 -28.10 28.66
C SER A 252 -12.57 -29.62 28.52
#